data_AF-A0A8T0R0R7-F1
#
_entry.id   AF-A0A8T0R0R7-F1
#
_cell.length_a   1.000
_cell.length_b   1.000
_cell.length_c   1.000
_cell.angle_alpha   90.00
_cell.angle_beta   90.00
_cell.angle_gamma   90.00
#
_symmetry.space_group_name_H-M   'P 1'
#
loop_
_entity.id
_entity.type
_entity.pdbx_description
1 polymer ?
#
loop_
_entity_poly.entity_id
_entity_poly.type
_entity_poly.pdbx_seq_one_letter_code
_entity_poly.pdbx_strand_id
1 'polypeptide(L)'
;MSWSRGVRHRHEGSAGKSYANNDVSQMYLQFCNSHWSLRPVFAEFADVTQGINCSILKISRQNNKVADKLAKMARQASIPTSCLFSCNALSHNLHCPVRDALANLQWGNFALISVTCL
;
A
#
# COMPACT_ATOMS: atom_id res chain seq x y z
N MET A 1 16.23 -4.20 -32.29
CA MET A 1 15.77 -3.07 -31.45
C MET A 1 16.66 -3.01 -30.21
N SER A 2 17.40 -1.91 -30.09
CA SER A 2 18.50 -1.72 -29.15
C SER A 2 17.99 -1.42 -27.74
N TRP A 3 18.55 -2.09 -26.73
CA TRP A 3 18.20 -1.88 -25.32
C TRP A 3 19.09 -0.79 -24.73
N SER A 4 18.51 0.32 -24.28
CA SER A 4 19.25 1.33 -23.51
C SER A 4 19.61 0.76 -22.14
N ARG A 5 20.91 0.51 -21.93
CA ARG A 5 21.46 0.00 -20.68
C ARG A 5 21.28 1.05 -19.58
N GLY A 6 20.41 0.78 -18.61
CA GLY A 6 20.37 1.53 -17.35
C GLY A 6 21.73 1.52 -16.66
N VAL A 7 22.11 2.65 -16.08
CA VAL A 7 23.42 2.87 -15.46
C VAL A 7 23.58 1.95 -14.24
N ARG A 8 24.59 1.09 -14.30
CA ARG A 8 24.90 0.08 -13.28
C ARG A 8 25.88 0.67 -12.27
N HIS A 9 25.40 1.13 -11.13
CA HIS A 9 26.29 1.37 -9.99
C HIS A 9 26.56 0.03 -9.28
N ARG A 10 27.82 -0.43 -9.34
CA ARG A 10 28.31 -1.64 -8.69
C ARG A 10 28.67 -1.29 -7.24
N HIS A 11 27.82 -1.69 -6.30
CA HIS A 11 28.26 -1.92 -4.91
C HIS A 11 28.43 -3.43 -4.73
N GLU A 12 29.63 -3.84 -4.30
CA GLU A 12 29.95 -5.22 -3.99
C GLU A 12 29.19 -5.65 -2.74
N GLY A 13 28.42 -6.73 -2.85
CA GLY A 13 27.65 -7.32 -1.75
C GLY A 13 26.16 -7.50 -2.09
N SER A 14 25.79 -8.73 -2.48
CA SER A 14 24.42 -9.20 -2.76
C SER A 14 23.75 -8.62 -4.00
N ALA A 15 23.57 -9.49 -5.01
CA ALA A 15 22.94 -9.18 -6.30
C ALA A 15 21.45 -8.78 -6.18
N GLY A 16 21.20 -7.53 -5.80
CA GLY A 16 19.91 -6.84 -5.97
C GLY A 16 19.99 -5.89 -7.17
N LYS A 17 18.93 -5.83 -7.99
CA LYS A 17 18.82 -4.77 -9.00
C LYS A 17 18.33 -3.52 -8.29
N SER A 18 19.17 -2.48 -8.28
CA SER A 18 18.82 -1.15 -7.77
C SER A 18 18.20 -0.32 -8.89
N TYR A 19 17.03 0.26 -8.62
CA TYR A 19 16.29 1.13 -9.50
C TYR A 19 16.30 2.54 -8.90
N ALA A 20 16.72 3.53 -9.69
CA ALA A 20 16.83 4.92 -9.22
C ALA A 20 15.45 5.57 -9.05
N ASN A 21 15.35 6.68 -8.29
CA ASN A 21 14.11 7.40 -7.95
C ASN A 21 13.09 7.61 -9.11
N ASN A 22 13.56 7.64 -10.36
CA ASN A 22 12.70 7.80 -11.54
C ASN A 22 11.93 6.52 -11.94
N ASP A 23 12.11 5.40 -11.23
CA ASP A 23 11.49 4.11 -11.54
C ASP A 23 10.17 3.83 -10.81
N VAL A 24 9.76 4.62 -9.80
CA VAL A 24 8.43 4.46 -9.19
C VAL A 24 7.34 4.67 -10.24
N SER A 25 7.47 5.76 -11.01
CA SER A 25 6.56 6.09 -12.11
C SER A 25 6.66 5.10 -13.27
N GLN A 26 7.83 4.50 -13.53
CA GLN A 26 7.98 3.42 -14.52
C GLN A 26 7.32 2.12 -14.06
N MET A 27 7.47 1.75 -12.78
CA MET A 27 6.75 0.62 -12.16
C MET A 27 5.24 0.86 -12.22
N TYR A 28 4.79 2.07 -11.94
CA TYR A 28 3.40 2.51 -12.08
C TYR A 28 2.87 2.28 -13.50
N LEU A 29 3.58 2.79 -14.51
CA LEU A 29 3.19 2.66 -15.93
C LEU A 29 3.21 1.20 -16.42
N GLN A 30 4.15 0.40 -15.93
CA GLN A 30 4.34 -0.98 -16.39
C GLN A 30 3.38 -1.98 -15.73
N PHE A 31 2.98 -1.78 -14.46
CA PHE A 31 2.02 -2.64 -13.76
C PHE A 31 0.55 -2.19 -13.92
N CYS A 32 0.28 -0.89 -14.05
CA CYS A 32 -1.11 -0.41 -14.19
C CYS A 32 -1.77 -0.82 -15.52
N ASN A 33 -0.97 -1.15 -16.55
CA ASN A 33 -1.48 -1.56 -17.85
C ASN A 33 -1.98 -3.02 -17.88
N SER A 34 -1.59 -3.85 -16.91
CA SER A 34 -1.99 -5.27 -16.86
C SER A 34 -3.05 -5.58 -15.80
N HIS A 35 -3.24 -4.73 -14.79
CA HIS A 35 -4.20 -4.95 -13.71
C HIS A 35 -4.88 -3.64 -13.27
N TRP A 36 -6.02 -3.33 -13.89
CA TRP A 36 -6.78 -2.09 -13.64
C TRP A 36 -7.20 -1.91 -12.17
N SER A 37 -7.45 -3.01 -11.45
CA SER A 37 -7.87 -3.00 -10.04
C SER A 37 -6.80 -2.50 -9.07
N LEU A 38 -5.53 -2.47 -9.48
CA LEU A 38 -4.41 -2.01 -8.63
C LEU A 38 -4.18 -0.50 -8.72
N ARG A 39 -4.82 0.20 -9.67
CA ARG A 39 -4.63 1.65 -9.89
C ARG A 39 -4.84 2.49 -8.63
N PRO A 40 -5.87 2.30 -7.79
CA PRO A 40 -6.06 3.12 -6.59
C PRO A 40 -4.90 2.98 -5.61
N VAL A 41 -4.42 1.75 -5.39
CA VAL A 41 -3.30 1.47 -4.48
C VAL A 41 -2.01 2.10 -4.98
N PHE A 42 -1.78 2.07 -6.29
CA PHE A 42 -0.61 2.72 -6.87
C PHE A 42 -0.69 4.24 -6.79
N ALA A 43 -1.87 4.84 -7.02
CA ALA A 43 -2.08 6.29 -6.90
C ALA A 43 -1.75 6.76 -5.48
N GLU A 44 -2.30 6.08 -4.47
CA GLU A 44 -2.00 6.34 -3.07
C GLU A 44 -0.49 6.20 -2.77
N PHE A 45 0.14 5.14 -3.28
CA PHE A 45 1.59 4.95 -3.11
C PHE A 45 2.41 6.10 -3.73
N ALA A 46 2.02 6.57 -4.92
CA ALA A 46 2.71 7.69 -5.58
C ALA A 46 2.55 9.00 -4.80
N ASP A 47 1.36 9.25 -4.26
CA ASP A 47 1.08 10.44 -3.45
C ASP A 47 1.88 10.42 -2.14
N VAL A 48 1.89 9.28 -1.42
CA VAL A 48 2.60 9.14 -0.14
C VAL A 48 4.13 9.19 -0.31
N THR A 49 4.63 8.75 -1.46
CA THR A 49 6.08 8.77 -1.75
C THR A 49 6.53 10.04 -2.48
N GLN A 50 5.61 10.97 -2.75
CA GLN A 50 5.94 12.22 -3.43
C GLN A 50 6.96 13.03 -2.61
N GLY A 51 8.08 13.37 -3.24
CA GLY A 51 9.15 14.15 -2.60
C GLY A 51 10.03 13.38 -1.61
N ILE A 52 9.78 12.07 -1.41
CA ILE A 52 10.67 11.21 -0.62
C ILE A 52 11.84 10.78 -1.51
N ASN A 53 13.06 11.14 -1.11
CA ASN A 53 14.27 10.64 -1.76
C ASN A 53 14.58 9.22 -1.26
N CYS A 54 14.13 8.20 -1.97
CA CYS A 54 14.40 6.80 -1.63
C CYS A 54 14.89 5.99 -2.84
N SER A 55 15.58 4.88 -2.59
CA SER A 55 15.97 3.94 -3.65
C SER A 55 15.10 2.69 -3.56
N ILE A 56 14.62 2.21 -4.72
CA ILE A 56 13.83 0.99 -4.79
C ILE A 56 14.75 -0.17 -5.16
N LEU A 57 14.83 -1.15 -4.28
CA LEU A 57 15.69 -2.31 -4.45
C LEU A 57 14.87 -3.57 -4.68
N LYS A 58 15.07 -4.23 -5.83
CA LYS A 58 14.55 -5.57 -6.05
C LYS A 58 15.50 -6.59 -5.43
N ILE A 59 15.03 -7.28 -4.39
CA ILE A 59 15.80 -8.31 -3.68
C ILE A 59 15.38 -9.74 -4.08
N SER A 60 16.23 -10.71 -3.78
CA SER A 60 15.95 -12.13 -4.00
C SER A 60 14.86 -12.63 -3.05
N ARG A 61 14.13 -13.68 -3.46
CA ARG A 61 13.11 -14.32 -2.60
C ARG A 61 13.71 -14.81 -1.27
N GLN A 62 14.95 -15.27 -1.28
CA GLN A 62 15.65 -15.74 -0.08
C GLN A 62 15.77 -14.63 0.98
N ASN A 63 16.02 -13.40 0.54
CA ASN A 63 16.18 -12.25 1.44
C ASN A 63 14.83 -11.66 1.89
N ASN A 64 13.73 -11.99 1.21
CA ASN A 64 12.38 -11.49 1.51
C ASN A 64 11.56 -12.44 2.42
N LYS A 65 12.17 -13.51 2.95
CA LYS A 65 11.46 -14.57 3.68
C LYS A 65 10.64 -14.08 4.87
N VAL A 66 11.18 -13.12 5.63
CA VAL A 66 10.50 -12.58 6.82
C VAL A 66 9.24 -11.82 6.40
N ALA A 67 9.35 -10.90 5.44
CA ALA A 67 8.21 -10.14 4.94
C ALA A 67 7.13 -11.04 4.33
N ASP A 68 7.52 -12.06 3.54
CA ASP A 68 6.59 -13.05 3.00
C ASP A 68 5.86 -13.83 4.11
N LYS A 69 6.58 -14.27 5.15
CA LYS A 69 5.99 -14.92 6.32
C LYS A 69 5.00 -14.00 7.03
N LEU A 70 5.38 -12.75 7.28
CA LEU A 70 4.49 -11.75 7.90
C LEU A 70 3.23 -11.53 7.08
N ALA A 71 3.35 -11.35 5.76
CA ALA A 71 2.20 -11.17 4.87
C ALA A 71 1.26 -12.38 4.87
N LYS A 72 1.80 -13.61 4.92
CA LYS A 72 1.01 -14.84 5.04
C LYS A 72 0.30 -14.93 6.38
N MET A 73 0.99 -14.61 7.48
CA MET A 73 0.38 -14.58 8.80
C MET A 73 -0.72 -13.52 8.88
N ALA A 74 -0.50 -12.32 8.34
CA ALA A 74 -1.51 -11.26 8.29
C ALA A 74 -2.76 -11.68 7.49
N ARG A 75 -2.57 -12.40 6.37
CA ARG A 75 -3.69 -12.96 5.60
C ARG A 75 -4.49 -14.01 6.37
N GLN A 76 -3.81 -14.80 7.20
CA GLN A 76 -4.42 -15.87 8.00
C GLN A 76 -4.94 -15.39 9.35
N ALA A 77 -4.48 -14.23 9.79
CA ALA A 77 -4.95 -13.60 11.00
C ALA A 77 -6.43 -13.29 10.79
N SER A 78 -7.28 -13.91 11.61
CA SER A 78 -8.65 -13.44 11.78
C SER A 78 -8.55 -12.07 12.43
N ILE A 79 -8.62 -11.01 11.62
CA ILE A 79 -8.84 -9.68 12.14
C ILE A 79 -10.31 -9.71 12.58
N PRO A 80 -10.60 -9.70 13.90
CA PRO A 80 -11.98 -9.53 14.34
C PRO A 80 -12.44 -8.25 13.66
N THR A 81 -13.52 -8.33 12.89
CA THR A 81 -14.03 -7.31 11.98
C THR A 81 -14.18 -5.95 12.68
N SER A 82 -13.08 -5.22 12.86
CA SER A 82 -13.08 -3.83 13.24
C SER A 82 -13.21 -3.10 11.93
N CYS A 83 -14.44 -2.72 11.61
CA CYS A 83 -14.70 -1.72 10.59
C CYS A 83 -13.62 -0.63 10.66
N LEU A 84 -12.93 -0.39 9.54
CA LEU A 84 -11.98 0.71 9.44
C LEU A 84 -12.78 2.03 9.43
N PHE A 85 -12.84 2.72 10.57
CA PHE A 85 -13.51 4.01 10.72
C PHE A 85 -12.49 5.16 10.62
N SER A 86 -12.75 6.13 9.74
CA SER A 86 -12.00 7.40 9.64
C SER A 86 -12.96 8.57 9.73
N CYS A 87 -12.56 9.66 10.40
CA CYS A 87 -13.29 10.91 10.45
C CYS A 87 -12.39 12.07 10.07
N ASN A 88 -12.71 12.74 8.97
CA ASN A 88 -11.91 13.81 8.39
C ASN A 88 -12.50 15.21 8.67
N ALA A 89 -13.71 15.27 9.23
CA ALA A 89 -14.36 16.52 9.63
C ALA A 89 -13.71 17.09 10.91
N LEU A 90 -13.05 18.25 10.76
CA LEU A 90 -12.34 18.93 11.86
C LEU A 90 -13.26 19.33 13.04
N SER A 91 -14.54 19.55 12.77
CA SER A 91 -15.56 19.88 13.77
C SER A 91 -15.94 18.70 14.67
N HIS A 92 -15.65 17.46 14.27
CA HIS A 92 -16.08 16.24 14.97
C HIS A 92 -15.09 15.73 16.02
N ASN A 93 -14.03 16.50 16.31
CA ASN A 93 -12.94 16.27 17.28
C ASN A 93 -13.17 15.13 18.28
N LEU A 94 -14.13 15.29 19.20
CA LEU A 94 -14.47 14.30 20.24
C LEU A 94 -15.83 13.61 20.02
N HIS A 95 -16.70 14.15 19.17
CA HIS A 95 -18.07 13.67 18.96
C HIS A 95 -18.36 13.62 17.45
N CYS A 96 -18.27 12.42 16.87
CA CYS A 96 -18.56 12.21 15.47
C CYS A 96 -19.95 11.58 15.34
N PRO A 97 -20.93 12.28 14.74
CA PRO A 97 -22.29 11.76 14.58
C PRO A 97 -22.33 10.40 13.87
N VAL A 98 -21.41 10.18 12.92
CA VAL A 98 -21.28 8.90 12.22
C VAL A 98 -20.81 7.81 13.18
N ARG A 99 -19.79 8.08 14.00
CA ARG A 99 -19.30 7.11 15.00
C ARG A 99 -20.41 6.73 15.98
N ASP A 100 -21.18 7.71 16.44
CA ASP A 100 -22.24 7.50 17.43
C ASP A 100 -23.44 6.75 16.82
N ALA A 101 -23.73 6.98 15.53
CA ALA A 101 -24.72 6.20 14.79
C ALA A 101 -24.26 4.74 14.59
N LEU A 102 -22.99 4.52 14.26
CA LEU A 102 -22.43 3.17 14.08
C LEU A 102 -22.41 2.37 15.40
N ALA A 103 -22.21 3.03 16.54
CA ALA A 103 -22.22 2.38 17.86
C ALA A 103 -23.57 1.75 18.22
N ASN A 104 -24.66 2.28 17.66
CA ASN A 104 -26.02 1.84 17.97
C ASN A 104 -26.66 1.02 16.85
N LEU A 105 -25.95 0.79 15.73
CA LEU A 105 -26.51 0.08 14.59
C LEU A 105 -26.36 -1.44 14.74
N GLN A 106 -27.47 -2.15 14.60
CA GLN A 106 -27.45 -3.61 14.46
C GLN A 106 -27.30 -4.00 12.99
N TRP A 107 -26.14 -4.55 12.64
CA TRP A 107 -25.79 -4.92 11.27
C TRP A 107 -26.41 -6.26 10.82
N GLY A 108 -26.99 -7.03 11.75
CA GLY A 108 -27.51 -8.37 11.46
C GLY A 108 -26.41 -9.27 10.88
N ASN A 109 -26.64 -9.79 9.66
CA ASN A 109 -25.71 -10.66 8.95
C ASN A 109 -24.68 -9.90 8.10
N PHE A 110 -24.73 -8.57 8.08
CA PHE A 110 -23.79 -7.76 7.32
C PHE A 110 -22.57 -7.42 8.18
N ALA A 111 -21.39 -7.49 7.57
CA ALA A 111 -20.15 -7.06 8.21
C ALA A 111 -19.73 -5.70 7.64
N LEU A 112 -19.53 -4.73 8.52
CA LEU A 112 -19.07 -3.40 8.14
C LEU A 112 -17.56 -3.46 7.86
N ILE A 113 -17.16 -3.12 6.63
CA ILE A 113 -15.77 -3.22 6.17
C ILE A 113 -15.01 -1.90 6.45
N SER A 114 -15.58 -0.76 6.06
CA SER A 114 -15.02 0.56 6.32
C SER A 114 -16.09 1.66 6.30
N VAL A 115 -15.83 2.76 7.03
CA VAL A 115 -16.64 3.98 7.02
C VAL A 115 -15.73 5.20 7.08
N THR A 116 -16.00 6.16 6.20
CA THR A 116 -15.31 7.47 6.19
C THR A 116 -16.33 8.57 6.40
N CYS A 117 -16.20 9.32 7.50
CA CYS A 117 -16.92 10.56 7.73
C CYS A 117 -16.12 11.71 7.10
N LEU A 118 -16.72 12.39 6.12
CA LEU A 118 -16.17 13.57 5.46
C LEU A 118 -16.77 14.85 6.04
#